data_AF-A0A2L2TQY2-F1
#
_entry.id   AF-A0A2L2TQY2-F1
#
_cell.length_a   1.000
_cell.length_b   1.000
_cell.length_c   1.000
_cell.angle_alpha   90.00
_cell.angle_beta   90.00
_cell.angle_gamma   90.00
#
_symmetry.space_group_name_H-M   'P 1'
#
loop_
_entity.id
_entity.type
_entity.pdbx_description
1 polymer ?
#
loop_
_entity_poly.entity_id
_entity_poly.type
_entity_poly.pdbx_seq_one_letter_code
_entity_poly.pdbx_strand_id
1 'polypeptide(L)'
;MQCIYQQQFCHENVSEIGQKQQGDDSGHTDLQSLDYVVATESMSTSFDFNDVMVDWAVPLNTLSASQPITSYEDISFWNISSDLRMSMVPKSLSAKGDLTRVPRRLSNLQHASRIVMQMLYAYPQMMLRRQTFPQFIHPHWHQQHLPEALSNCMGIAQLFASRTPETGPFLWKTISAEQNRLQEKLCTFTPLEVHLCLQVMIIYMIMAMSDSDTDNKERITTLFETVEIIGSRFLDLTGCYSNSEVSEPSATWEAWIFAESRRRMSCLWLVISCVITIENGRTCSRYGALESLALPSSKMLWEARTREEWQMEKNVFDTGCAVVTLGELVDAMTSPGGSDTRQKLQNWQTGSDNLAAMLNVAVEFVWGQVL
;
A
#
# COMPACT_ATOMS: atom_id res chain seq x y z
N MET A 1 6.72 -44.14 21.79
CA MET A 1 6.02 -44.12 23.10
C MET A 1 5.47 -42.72 23.28
N GLN A 2 4.30 -42.31 22.78
CA GLN A 2 2.96 -42.91 22.75
C GLN A 2 2.34 -43.11 24.14
N CYS A 3 1.37 -42.24 24.46
CA CYS A 3 0.20 -42.34 25.37
C CYS A 3 -0.45 -40.93 25.33
N ILE A 4 -1.61 -40.63 24.74
CA ILE A 4 -2.97 -41.21 24.64
C ILE A 4 -3.71 -41.31 25.99
N TYR A 5 -4.94 -40.78 25.95
CA TYR A 5 -6.08 -40.73 26.89
C TYR A 5 -6.19 -39.38 27.64
N GLN A 6 -7.32 -38.66 27.61
CA GLN A 6 -8.71 -39.13 27.57
C GLN A 6 -9.68 -38.03 27.09
N GLN A 7 -10.74 -38.46 26.41
CA GLN A 7 -11.86 -37.70 25.84
C GLN A 7 -13.07 -37.89 26.77
N GLN A 8 -13.86 -36.85 27.07
CA GLN A 8 -15.29 -37.04 27.41
C GLN A 8 -16.16 -35.78 27.28
N PHE A 9 -17.11 -35.86 26.34
CA PHE A 9 -18.53 -35.47 26.37
C PHE A 9 -18.97 -34.12 26.96
N CYS A 10 -19.70 -33.34 26.14
CA CYS A 10 -21.09 -32.98 26.41
C CYS A 10 -21.84 -32.68 25.09
N HIS A 11 -22.93 -33.40 24.87
CA HIS A 11 -23.92 -33.25 23.81
C HIS A 11 -25.08 -32.35 24.29
N GLU A 12 -25.73 -31.70 23.33
CA GLU A 12 -27.16 -31.31 23.29
C GLU A 12 -27.70 -30.19 24.21
N ASN A 13 -28.16 -29.11 23.57
CA ASN A 13 -29.60 -28.77 23.51
C ASN A 13 -29.84 -27.62 22.50
N VAL A 14 -30.47 -27.94 21.36
CA VAL A 14 -31.12 -26.98 20.47
C VAL A 14 -32.58 -27.39 20.39
N SER A 15 -33.48 -26.52 20.85
CA SER A 15 -34.93 -26.70 20.76
C SER A 15 -35.54 -25.58 19.93
N GLU A 16 -36.32 -26.01 18.94
CA GLU A 16 -37.11 -25.23 17.98
C GLU A 16 -38.25 -24.45 18.63
N ILE A 17 -38.53 -23.24 18.12
CA ILE A 17 -39.83 -22.55 18.06
C ILE A 17 -39.74 -21.66 16.81
N GLY A 18 -40.60 -21.62 15.79
CA GLY A 18 -42.00 -21.99 15.60
C GLY A 18 -42.67 -20.86 14.81
N GLN A 19 -43.05 -21.10 13.55
CA GLN A 19 -43.69 -20.16 12.62
C GLN A 19 -45.17 -19.83 12.97
N LYS A 20 -45.60 -18.60 12.62
CA LYS A 20 -46.95 -18.13 12.16
C LYS A 20 -47.01 -16.60 12.33
N GLN A 21 -47.76 -15.75 11.62
CA GLN A 21 -48.68 -15.81 10.48
C GLN A 21 -48.90 -14.36 9.98
N GLN A 22 -49.52 -14.24 8.82
CA GLN A 22 -49.77 -13.07 7.96
C GLN A 22 -50.95 -12.18 8.44
N GLY A 23 -50.95 -10.89 8.06
CA GLY A 23 -52.09 -9.96 8.20
C GLY A 23 -51.87 -8.64 7.46
N ASP A 24 -52.73 -8.38 6.46
CA ASP A 24 -52.91 -7.12 5.71
C ASP A 24 -53.26 -5.93 6.61
N ASP A 25 -52.83 -4.71 6.24
CA ASP A 25 -53.78 -3.59 6.14
C ASP A 25 -53.28 -2.46 5.22
N SER A 26 -54.22 -1.87 4.50
CA SER A 26 -54.06 -0.83 3.47
C SER A 26 -54.43 0.56 3.99
N GLY A 27 -53.73 1.61 3.57
CA GLY A 27 -54.13 3.00 3.83
C GLY A 27 -53.39 4.04 2.98
N HIS A 28 -54.10 4.60 1.99
CA HIS A 28 -53.79 5.87 1.29
C HIS A 28 -53.61 7.01 2.31
N THR A 29 -52.74 8.02 2.15
CA THR A 29 -52.78 9.27 1.33
C THR A 29 -51.59 10.09 1.91
N ASP A 30 -50.72 10.82 1.22
CA ASP A 30 -50.92 12.04 0.46
C ASP A 30 -49.59 12.42 -0.21
N LEU A 31 -49.66 12.90 -1.45
CA LEU A 31 -48.55 13.42 -2.22
C LEU A 31 -48.33 14.90 -1.82
N GLN A 32 -47.33 15.19 -0.99
CA GLN A 32 -46.82 16.55 -0.82
C GLN A 32 -45.35 16.60 -1.24
N SER A 33 -45.09 17.29 -2.35
CA SER A 33 -43.76 17.70 -2.78
C SER A 33 -43.20 18.69 -1.76
N LEU A 34 -42.24 18.24 -0.94
CA LEU A 34 -41.31 19.12 -0.26
C LEU A 34 -39.99 19.09 -1.04
N ASP A 35 -39.71 20.19 -1.72
CA ASP A 35 -38.37 20.50 -2.24
C ASP A 35 -37.41 20.64 -1.06
N TYR A 36 -36.77 19.52 -0.68
CA TYR A 36 -35.62 19.56 0.21
C TYR A 36 -34.38 19.74 -0.66
N VAL A 37 -33.90 20.98 -0.71
CA VAL A 37 -32.54 21.30 -1.17
C VAL A 37 -31.59 20.59 -0.20
N VAL A 38 -31.10 19.42 -0.61
CA VAL A 38 -29.96 18.77 0.04
C VAL A 38 -28.76 19.63 -0.29
N ALA A 39 -28.39 20.51 0.65
CA ALA A 39 -27.05 21.04 0.70
C ALA A 39 -26.11 19.84 0.91
N THR A 40 -25.51 19.36 -0.19
CA THR A 40 -24.33 18.51 -0.12
C THR A 40 -23.20 19.39 0.41
N GLU A 41 -23.12 19.54 1.73
CA GLU A 41 -21.89 19.96 2.38
C GLU A 41 -20.88 18.84 2.14
N SER A 42 -20.04 19.03 1.11
CA SER A 42 -18.83 18.25 0.92
C SER A 42 -17.91 18.54 2.10
N MET A 43 -18.07 17.79 3.18
CA MET A 43 -17.17 17.84 4.33
C MET A 43 -15.87 17.13 3.95
N SER A 44 -15.07 17.79 3.11
CA SER A 44 -13.69 17.42 2.85
C SER A 44 -12.86 17.86 4.04
N THR A 45 -12.85 17.05 5.11
CA THR A 45 -11.82 17.18 6.14
C THR A 45 -10.52 16.66 5.54
N SER A 46 -9.74 17.58 4.96
CA SER A 46 -8.36 17.34 4.55
C SER A 46 -7.58 16.82 5.75
N PHE A 47 -7.14 15.57 5.71
CA PHE A 47 -6.22 15.03 6.71
C PHE A 47 -4.89 15.79 6.59
N ASP A 48 -4.44 16.43 7.66
CA ASP A 48 -3.25 17.28 7.64
C ASP A 48 -1.99 16.44 7.93
N PHE A 49 -1.30 16.02 6.86
CA PHE A 49 -0.03 15.30 6.95
C PHE A 49 1.11 16.13 7.57
N ASN A 50 0.96 17.46 7.70
CA ASN A 50 2.02 18.34 8.18
C ASN A 50 2.43 18.02 9.62
N ASP A 51 1.50 17.56 10.45
CA ASP A 51 1.75 17.43 11.89
C ASP A 51 2.52 16.15 12.25
N VAL A 52 2.48 15.14 11.37
CA VAL A 52 3.16 13.85 11.53
C VAL A 52 4.56 13.88 10.92
N MET A 53 4.76 14.66 9.85
CA MET A 53 6.00 14.62 9.07
C MET A 53 7.07 15.66 9.45
N VAL A 54 6.72 16.70 10.23
CA VAL A 54 7.66 17.79 10.56
C VAL A 54 8.75 17.36 11.55
N ASP A 55 8.50 16.34 12.39
CA ASP A 55 9.45 15.89 13.42
C ASP A 55 10.49 14.86 12.95
N TRP A 56 10.24 14.11 11.86
CA TRP A 56 11.18 13.06 11.42
C TRP A 56 12.18 13.52 10.35
N ALA A 57 12.03 14.73 9.79
CA ALA A 57 12.97 15.30 8.82
C ALA A 57 14.31 15.77 9.43
N VAL A 58 14.77 15.15 10.52
CA VAL A 58 16.06 15.45 11.16
C VAL A 58 17.10 14.44 10.66
N PRO A 59 18.29 14.87 10.17
CA PRO A 59 19.27 13.95 9.61
C PRO A 59 19.84 13.02 10.68
N LEU A 60 19.88 11.71 10.40
CA LEU A 60 20.57 10.72 11.23
C LEU A 60 22.09 10.81 11.04
N ASN A 61 22.70 11.88 11.56
CA ASN A 61 24.14 11.88 11.77
C ASN A 61 24.42 11.17 13.08
N THR A 62 25.09 10.02 12.96
CA THR A 62 26.17 9.48 13.80
C THR A 62 25.93 8.01 14.09
N LEU A 63 26.55 7.12 13.31
CA LEU A 63 27.17 5.89 13.80
C LEU A 63 28.17 5.40 12.75
N SER A 64 29.45 5.54 13.09
CA SER A 64 30.60 5.09 12.32
C SER A 64 31.00 3.69 12.77
N ALA A 65 31.17 2.74 11.84
CA ALA A 65 32.24 1.74 11.88
C ALA A 65 32.38 0.97 10.53
N SER A 66 33.33 1.43 9.73
CA SER A 66 34.31 0.68 8.90
C SER A 66 33.96 -0.65 8.16
N GLN A 67 33.86 -0.51 6.82
CA GLN A 67 34.52 -1.29 5.71
C GLN A 67 34.05 -2.73 5.35
N PRO A 68 34.22 -3.22 4.09
CA PRO A 68 34.67 -2.59 2.83
C PRO A 68 33.67 -2.71 1.65
N ILE A 69 34.02 -2.00 0.58
CA ILE A 69 33.24 -1.58 -0.60
C ILE A 69 32.93 -2.72 -1.58
N THR A 70 31.65 -2.92 -1.88
CA THR A 70 31.17 -3.14 -3.25
C THR A 70 30.19 -2.01 -3.55
N SER A 71 30.49 -1.23 -4.59
CA SER A 71 29.76 0.01 -4.90
C SER A 71 28.40 -0.32 -5.53
N TYR A 72 27.36 -0.36 -4.71
CA TYR A 72 25.98 -0.18 -5.12
C TYR A 72 25.44 0.99 -4.29
N GLU A 73 24.92 2.04 -4.93
CA GLU A 73 24.35 3.18 -4.21
C GLU A 73 23.16 2.68 -3.39
N ASP A 74 23.27 2.84 -2.07
CA ASP A 74 22.39 2.28 -1.05
C ASP A 74 21.07 3.06 -1.04
N ILE A 75 20.06 2.56 -1.76
CA ILE A 75 18.72 3.13 -1.79
C ILE A 75 17.97 2.63 -0.56
N SER A 76 18.21 3.25 0.59
CA SER A 76 17.33 3.02 1.72
C SER A 76 15.93 3.55 1.35
N PHE A 77 14.94 2.66 1.42
CA PHE A 77 13.51 2.89 1.15
C PHE A 77 12.90 4.02 1.99
N TRP A 78 13.58 4.40 3.08
CA TRP A 78 13.26 5.51 3.96
C TRP A 78 14.04 6.79 3.63
N ASN A 79 15.22 6.70 2.98
CA ASN A 79 15.93 7.85 2.41
C ASN A 79 15.20 8.47 1.21
N ILE A 80 14.26 7.77 0.57
CA ILE A 80 13.36 8.40 -0.43
C ILE A 80 12.63 9.61 0.20
N SER A 81 12.33 9.53 1.50
CA SER A 81 11.69 10.59 2.26
C SER A 81 12.68 11.72 2.63
N SER A 82 13.92 11.40 3.01
CA SER A 82 14.95 12.40 3.39
C SER A 82 15.64 13.07 2.19
N ASP A 83 15.79 12.37 1.07
CA ASP A 83 16.67 12.75 -0.04
C ASP A 83 15.91 13.27 -1.28
N LEU A 84 14.59 13.36 -1.19
CA LEU A 84 13.80 14.30 -1.99
C LEU A 84 14.32 15.72 -1.72
N ARG A 85 15.25 16.23 -2.55
CA ARG A 85 15.89 17.54 -2.35
C ARG A 85 14.84 18.63 -2.18
N MET A 86 14.62 18.99 -0.91
CA MET A 86 13.73 20.04 -0.46
C MET A 86 14.32 21.39 -0.84
N SER A 87 13.81 22.03 -1.89
CA SER A 87 14.05 23.46 -2.10
C SER A 87 13.00 24.24 -1.32
N MET A 88 13.39 24.83 -0.19
CA MET A 88 12.57 25.81 0.52
C MET A 88 12.68 27.15 -0.20
N VAL A 89 11.55 27.68 -0.67
CA VAL A 89 11.43 29.13 -0.90
C VAL A 89 10.98 29.74 0.44
N PRO A 90 11.76 30.64 1.05
CA PRO A 90 11.35 31.28 2.30
C PRO A 90 10.07 32.09 2.08
N LYS A 91 8.97 31.71 2.74
CA LYS A 91 7.77 32.57 2.82
C LYS A 91 8.09 33.72 3.77
N SER A 92 8.46 34.87 3.22
CA SER A 92 8.41 36.14 3.94
C SER A 92 6.93 36.48 4.19
N LEU A 93 6.50 36.40 5.45
CA LEU A 93 5.20 36.91 5.88
C LEU A 93 5.27 38.44 5.96
N SER A 94 5.00 39.10 4.83
CA SER A 94 4.62 40.52 4.84
C SER A 94 3.14 40.62 4.46
N ALA A 95 2.34 41.01 5.45
CA ALA A 95 0.91 41.17 5.34
C ALA A 95 0.54 42.37 4.46
N LYS A 96 -0.12 42.11 3.33
CA LYS A 96 -1.30 42.87 2.86
C LYS A 96 -1.92 42.16 1.66
N GLY A 97 -3.22 41.90 1.80
CA GLY A 97 -4.15 41.29 0.85
C GLY A 97 -3.61 40.96 -0.53
N ASP A 98 -3.43 39.67 -0.77
CA ASP A 98 -3.54 39.15 -2.12
C ASP A 98 -4.31 37.82 -2.04
N LEU A 99 -5.45 37.77 -2.72
CA LEU A 99 -6.22 36.54 -2.95
C LEU A 99 -5.37 35.67 -3.88
N THR A 100 -4.33 35.08 -3.33
CA THR A 100 -3.39 34.27 -4.09
C THR A 100 -4.11 33.02 -4.57
N ARG A 101 -4.52 33.09 -5.83
CA ARG A 101 -4.89 31.95 -6.67
C ARG A 101 -3.94 30.80 -6.34
N VAL A 102 -4.44 29.76 -5.66
CA VAL A 102 -3.70 28.51 -5.47
C VAL A 102 -3.15 28.13 -6.86
N PRO A 103 -1.82 27.98 -7.02
CA PRO A 103 -1.25 27.62 -8.31
C PRO A 103 -2.00 26.40 -8.86
N ARG A 104 -2.56 26.52 -10.08
CA ARG A 104 -3.36 25.47 -10.73
C ARG A 104 -2.67 24.09 -10.69
N ARG A 105 -1.32 24.07 -10.65
CA ARG A 105 -0.50 22.86 -10.48
C ARG A 105 -0.73 22.15 -9.14
N LEU A 106 -0.71 22.87 -8.02
CA LEU A 106 -0.96 22.28 -6.69
C LEU A 106 -2.37 21.69 -6.61
N SER A 107 -3.35 22.37 -7.21
CA SER A 107 -4.73 21.87 -7.29
C SER A 107 -4.85 20.56 -8.10
N ASN A 108 -4.11 20.42 -9.20
CA ASN A 108 -4.07 19.19 -10.00
C ASN A 108 -3.34 18.06 -9.25
N LEU A 109 -2.21 18.35 -8.59
CA LEU A 109 -1.48 17.38 -7.77
C LEU A 109 -2.35 16.86 -6.63
N GLN A 110 -3.04 17.75 -5.91
CA GLN A 110 -4.01 17.39 -4.86
C GLN A 110 -5.18 16.56 -5.40
N HIS A 111 -5.60 16.80 -6.64
CA HIS A 111 -6.61 15.94 -7.27
C HIS A 111 -6.08 14.52 -7.53
N ALA A 112 -4.88 14.38 -8.09
CA ALA A 112 -4.23 13.10 -8.31
C ALA A 112 -3.99 12.33 -7.00
N SER A 113 -3.51 13.04 -5.97
CA SER A 113 -3.34 12.50 -4.62
C SER A 113 -4.66 11.93 -4.07
N ARG A 114 -5.77 12.67 -4.18
CA ARG A 114 -7.09 12.18 -3.76
C ARG A 114 -7.55 10.93 -4.52
N ILE A 115 -7.29 10.83 -5.82
CA ILE A 115 -7.61 9.62 -6.60
C ILE A 115 -6.82 8.43 -6.06
N VAL A 116 -5.51 8.59 -5.88
CA VAL A 116 -4.65 7.52 -5.35
C VAL A 116 -5.10 7.12 -3.94
N MET A 117 -5.39 8.09 -3.07
CA MET A 117 -5.88 7.83 -1.71
C MET A 117 -7.22 7.07 -1.71
N GLN A 118 -8.15 7.42 -2.61
CA GLN A 118 -9.39 6.64 -2.78
C GLN A 118 -9.12 5.18 -3.16
N MET A 119 -8.13 4.93 -4.01
CA MET A 119 -7.73 3.56 -4.38
C MET A 119 -7.08 2.83 -3.19
N LEU A 120 -6.19 3.48 -2.45
CA LEU A 120 -5.55 2.92 -1.26
C LEU A 120 -6.56 2.58 -0.16
N TYR A 121 -7.53 3.47 0.10
CA TYR A 121 -8.56 3.25 1.12
C TYR A 121 -9.52 2.09 0.82
N ALA A 122 -9.50 1.53 -0.39
CA ALA A 122 -10.19 0.28 -0.68
C ALA A 122 -9.47 -0.96 -0.11
N TYR A 123 -8.18 -0.86 0.24
CA TYR A 123 -7.37 -2.02 0.62
C TYR A 123 -7.86 -2.75 1.87
N PRO A 124 -8.30 -2.08 2.95
CA PRO A 124 -8.91 -2.77 4.09
C PRO A 124 -10.12 -3.62 3.70
N GLN A 125 -10.97 -3.14 2.78
CA GLN A 125 -12.13 -3.89 2.28
C GLN A 125 -11.71 -5.06 1.38
N MET A 126 -10.67 -4.87 0.58
CA MET A 126 -10.05 -5.91 -0.24
C MET A 126 -9.46 -7.05 0.59
N MET A 127 -8.96 -6.75 1.79
CA MET A 127 -8.43 -7.76 2.73
C MET A 127 -9.50 -8.68 3.34
N LEU A 128 -10.80 -8.43 3.13
CA LEU A 128 -11.87 -9.29 3.67
C LEU A 128 -11.91 -10.69 3.07
N ARG A 129 -11.36 -10.86 1.85
CA ARG A 129 -11.34 -12.14 1.13
C ARG A 129 -9.98 -12.34 0.47
N ARG A 130 -9.46 -13.55 0.57
CA ARG A 130 -8.18 -13.97 -0.04
C ARG A 130 -8.11 -13.67 -1.55
N GLN A 131 -9.22 -13.82 -2.27
CA GLN A 131 -9.30 -13.58 -3.72
C GLN A 131 -9.20 -12.11 -4.11
N THR A 132 -9.47 -11.20 -3.17
CA THR A 132 -9.55 -9.76 -3.43
C THR A 132 -8.39 -9.01 -2.82
N PHE A 133 -7.34 -9.69 -2.34
CA PHE A 133 -6.19 -9.04 -1.73
C PHE A 133 -5.62 -7.91 -2.62
N PRO A 134 -5.13 -6.81 -2.00
CA PRO A 134 -4.47 -5.72 -2.72
C PRO A 134 -3.34 -6.19 -3.63
N GLN A 135 -3.08 -5.45 -4.71
CA GLN A 135 -2.19 -5.86 -5.80
C GLN A 135 -0.72 -6.03 -5.39
N PHE A 136 -0.35 -5.75 -4.14
CA PHE A 136 0.99 -6.02 -3.62
C PHE A 136 1.07 -7.26 -2.72
N ILE A 137 -0.07 -7.86 -2.33
CA ILE A 137 -0.16 -9.05 -1.49
C ILE A 137 -0.64 -10.22 -2.33
N HIS A 138 0.21 -11.23 -2.49
CA HIS A 138 -0.16 -12.43 -3.23
C HIS A 138 -1.19 -13.24 -2.43
N PRO A 139 -2.20 -13.87 -3.05
CA PRO A 139 -3.11 -14.77 -2.33
C PRO A 139 -2.48 -16.10 -1.90
N HIS A 140 -1.21 -16.37 -2.21
CA HIS A 140 -0.47 -17.59 -1.84
C HIS A 140 -1.15 -18.89 -2.30
N TRP A 141 -1.73 -18.96 -3.50
CA TRP A 141 -2.49 -20.12 -3.98
C TRP A 141 -1.75 -21.47 -3.93
N HIS A 142 -0.41 -21.44 -3.98
CA HIS A 142 0.44 -22.62 -3.79
C HIS A 142 0.41 -23.19 -2.36
N GLN A 143 -0.19 -22.48 -1.39
CA GLN A 143 -0.34 -22.91 0.00
C GLN A 143 -1.81 -23.19 0.32
N GLN A 144 -2.03 -24.30 1.02
CA GLN A 144 -3.36 -24.68 1.53
C GLN A 144 -3.90 -23.64 2.50
N HIS A 145 -3.06 -23.18 3.42
CA HIS A 145 -3.39 -22.18 4.43
C HIS A 145 -2.65 -20.87 4.16
N LEU A 146 -3.27 -19.74 4.51
CA LEU A 146 -2.58 -18.45 4.46
C LEU A 146 -1.51 -18.39 5.55
N PRO A 147 -0.39 -17.68 5.31
CA PRO A 147 0.54 -17.33 6.36
C PRO A 147 -0.16 -16.63 7.55
N GLU A 148 0.31 -16.91 8.77
CA GLU A 148 -0.33 -16.43 10.02
C GLU A 148 -0.56 -14.91 10.00
N ALA A 149 0.45 -14.13 9.60
CA ALA A 149 0.36 -12.66 9.54
C ALA A 149 -0.78 -12.18 8.61
N LEU A 150 -0.94 -12.79 7.43
CA LEU A 150 -2.01 -12.44 6.50
C LEU A 150 -3.38 -12.90 7.00
N SER A 151 -3.46 -14.08 7.63
CA SER A 151 -4.69 -14.58 8.25
C SER A 151 -5.18 -13.65 9.37
N ASN A 152 -4.27 -13.21 10.24
CA ASN A 152 -4.57 -12.26 11.31
C ASN A 152 -5.01 -10.90 10.75
N CYS A 153 -4.28 -10.39 9.75
CA CYS A 153 -4.63 -9.14 9.08
C CYS A 153 -6.01 -9.19 8.42
N MET A 154 -6.37 -10.31 7.78
CA MET A 154 -7.72 -10.52 7.23
C MET A 154 -8.80 -10.52 8.33
N GLY A 155 -8.54 -11.13 9.49
CA GLY A 155 -9.46 -11.08 10.64
C GLY A 155 -9.63 -9.65 11.20
N ILE A 156 -8.52 -8.90 11.31
CA ILE A 156 -8.54 -7.50 11.73
C ILE A 156 -9.24 -6.62 10.68
N ALA A 157 -9.08 -6.91 9.39
CA ALA A 157 -9.79 -6.21 8.32
C ALA A 157 -11.31 -6.43 8.39
N GLN A 158 -11.77 -7.63 8.78
CA GLN A 158 -13.19 -7.88 9.05
C GLN A 158 -13.69 -7.01 10.20
N LEU A 159 -12.94 -6.96 11.31
CA LEU A 159 -13.27 -6.09 12.43
C LEU A 159 -13.29 -4.61 12.03
N PHE A 160 -12.32 -4.17 11.22
CA PHE A 160 -12.25 -2.81 10.69
C PHE A 160 -13.47 -2.47 9.84
N ALA A 161 -13.91 -3.38 8.96
CA ALA A 161 -15.04 -3.16 8.07
C ALA A 161 -16.40 -3.13 8.80
N SER A 162 -16.55 -3.92 9.87
CA SER A 162 -17.79 -3.98 10.66
C SER A 162 -17.80 -3.07 11.88
N ARG A 163 -16.77 -2.23 12.06
CA ARG A 163 -16.62 -1.40 13.27
C ARG A 163 -17.75 -0.38 13.40
N THR A 164 -18.23 -0.22 14.62
CA THR A 164 -19.02 0.92 15.08
C THR A 164 -18.15 1.87 15.92
N PRO A 165 -18.60 3.11 16.20
CA PRO A 165 -17.86 4.03 17.09
C PRO A 165 -17.49 3.42 18.44
N GLU A 166 -18.33 2.55 19.00
CA GLU A 166 -18.10 1.87 20.29
C GLU A 166 -17.03 0.79 20.20
N THR A 167 -16.87 0.15 19.04
CA THR A 167 -15.89 -0.93 18.82
C THR A 167 -14.53 -0.43 18.31
N GLY A 168 -14.43 0.86 17.95
CA GLY A 168 -13.18 1.49 17.49
C GLY A 168 -12.00 1.27 18.44
N PRO A 169 -12.12 1.54 19.75
CA PRO A 169 -11.04 1.29 20.71
C PRO A 169 -10.61 -0.18 20.77
N PHE A 170 -11.53 -1.13 20.61
CA PHE A 170 -11.22 -2.55 20.59
C PHE A 170 -10.40 -2.92 19.35
N LEU A 171 -10.79 -2.44 18.17
CA LEU A 171 -10.03 -2.61 16.93
C LEU A 171 -8.59 -2.11 17.07
N TRP A 172 -8.39 -0.90 17.58
CA TRP A 172 -7.06 -0.33 17.74
C TRP A 172 -6.22 -1.09 18.76
N LYS A 173 -6.84 -1.55 19.86
CA LYS A 173 -6.17 -2.45 20.81
C LYS A 173 -5.75 -3.78 20.15
N THR A 174 -6.58 -4.33 19.26
CA THR A 174 -6.24 -5.55 18.50
C THR A 174 -5.07 -5.31 17.54
N ILE A 175 -5.05 -4.19 16.82
CA ILE A 175 -3.93 -3.82 15.94
C ILE A 175 -2.64 -3.65 16.75
N SER A 176 -2.67 -2.94 17.88
CA SER A 176 -1.50 -2.77 18.75
C SER A 176 -1.00 -4.10 19.33
N ALA A 177 -1.90 -5.00 19.71
CA ALA A 177 -1.52 -6.34 20.18
C ALA A 177 -0.84 -7.15 19.09
N GLU A 178 -1.35 -7.10 17.85
CA GLU A 178 -0.73 -7.77 16.71
C GLU A 178 0.63 -7.14 16.35
N GLN A 179 0.74 -5.81 16.39
CA GLN A 179 2.01 -5.09 16.21
C GLN A 179 3.08 -5.58 17.19
N ASN A 180 2.74 -5.67 18.49
CA ASN A 180 3.66 -6.17 19.52
C ASN A 180 4.07 -7.62 19.26
N ARG A 181 3.10 -8.49 18.89
CA ARG A 181 3.38 -9.90 18.54
C ARG A 181 4.38 -10.01 17.38
N LEU A 182 4.23 -9.18 16.35
CA LEU A 182 5.15 -9.16 15.21
C LEU A 182 6.55 -8.70 15.62
N GLN A 183 6.66 -7.65 16.43
CA GLN A 183 7.95 -7.15 16.92
C GLN A 183 8.68 -8.17 17.82
N GLU A 184 7.96 -8.80 18.76
CA GLU A 184 8.53 -9.81 19.68
C GLU A 184 9.13 -11.00 18.93
N LYS A 185 8.48 -11.42 17.83
CA LYS A 185 8.93 -12.54 17.00
C LYS A 185 9.87 -12.13 15.86
N LEU A 186 10.09 -10.84 15.65
CA LEU A 186 10.79 -10.33 14.47
C LEU A 186 12.18 -10.98 14.27
N CYS A 187 12.89 -11.22 15.37
CA CYS A 187 14.22 -11.83 15.32
C CYS A 187 14.24 -13.31 14.91
N THR A 188 13.11 -14.02 15.00
CA THR A 188 12.99 -15.44 14.65
C THR A 188 12.44 -15.66 13.24
N PHE A 189 11.92 -14.61 12.61
CA PHE A 189 11.32 -14.68 11.29
C PHE A 189 12.34 -14.82 10.16
N THR A 190 11.94 -15.60 9.17
CA THR A 190 12.59 -15.71 7.86
C THR A 190 12.39 -14.43 7.04
N PRO A 191 13.19 -14.18 5.98
CA PRO A 191 13.01 -13.01 5.12
C PRO A 191 11.59 -12.89 4.54
N LEU A 192 10.97 -14.02 4.18
CA LEU A 192 9.59 -14.07 3.70
C LEU A 192 8.61 -13.60 4.79
N GLU A 193 8.75 -14.11 6.02
CA GLU A 193 7.88 -13.72 7.13
C GLU A 193 8.04 -12.24 7.49
N VAL A 194 9.26 -11.71 7.50
CA VAL A 194 9.52 -10.28 7.71
C VAL A 194 8.86 -9.44 6.61
N HIS A 195 8.91 -9.86 5.35
CA HIS A 195 8.21 -9.19 4.25
C HIS A 195 6.69 -9.20 4.42
N LEU A 196 6.10 -10.32 4.85
CA LEU A 196 4.68 -10.39 5.15
C LEU A 196 4.29 -9.45 6.29
N CYS A 197 5.16 -9.28 7.28
CA CYS A 197 4.95 -8.28 8.34
C CYS A 197 4.90 -6.87 7.77
N LEU A 198 5.83 -6.49 6.87
CA LEU A 198 5.79 -5.18 6.19
C LEU A 198 4.48 -4.99 5.43
N GLN A 199 4.03 -6.00 4.70
CA GLN A 199 2.77 -5.92 3.95
C GLN A 199 1.58 -5.66 4.87
N VAL A 200 1.48 -6.40 5.97
CA VAL A 200 0.42 -6.26 6.96
C VAL A 200 0.46 -4.89 7.65
N MET A 201 1.64 -4.40 7.99
CA MET A 201 1.80 -3.08 8.60
C MET A 201 1.40 -1.95 7.64
N ILE A 202 1.66 -2.08 6.34
CA ILE A 202 1.17 -1.14 5.33
C ILE A 202 -0.37 -1.11 5.30
N ILE A 203 -1.04 -2.26 5.43
CA ILE A 203 -2.50 -2.30 5.54
C ILE A 203 -2.99 -1.58 6.80
N TYR A 204 -2.35 -1.78 7.95
CA TYR A 204 -2.73 -1.08 9.19
C TYR A 204 -2.48 0.43 9.10
N MET A 205 -1.40 0.87 8.44
CA MET A 205 -1.21 2.29 8.14
C MET A 205 -2.33 2.85 7.28
N ILE A 206 -2.77 2.12 6.24
CA ILE A 206 -3.90 2.54 5.39
C ILE A 206 -5.20 2.61 6.19
N MET A 207 -5.46 1.64 7.07
CA MET A 207 -6.60 1.69 8.00
C MET A 207 -6.54 2.96 8.86
N ALA A 208 -5.38 3.27 9.45
CA ALA A 208 -5.19 4.45 10.28
C ALA A 208 -5.39 5.73 9.48
N MET A 209 -4.78 5.84 8.30
CA MET A 209 -4.94 7.01 7.41
C MET A 209 -6.39 7.21 6.94
N SER A 210 -7.20 6.16 6.87
CA SER A 210 -8.62 6.25 6.47
C SER A 210 -9.57 6.59 7.62
N ASP A 211 -9.10 6.53 8.87
CA ASP A 211 -9.91 6.80 10.06
C ASP A 211 -9.86 8.30 10.39
N SER A 212 -11.04 8.94 10.51
CA SER A 212 -11.18 10.39 10.67
C SER A 212 -11.09 10.88 12.12
N ASP A 213 -10.60 10.04 13.03
CA ASP A 213 -10.55 10.32 14.46
C ASP A 213 -9.42 11.31 14.79
N THR A 214 -9.67 12.24 15.71
CA THR A 214 -8.72 13.29 16.10
C THR A 214 -7.50 12.76 16.87
N ASP A 215 -7.59 11.55 17.42
CA ASP A 215 -6.52 10.90 18.22
C ASP A 215 -5.65 9.92 17.40
N ASN A 216 -5.53 10.18 16.09
CA ASN A 216 -4.87 9.30 15.12
C ASN A 216 -3.34 9.46 15.09
N LYS A 217 -2.80 10.57 15.63
CA LYS A 217 -1.38 10.92 15.48
C LYS A 217 -0.44 9.91 16.13
N GLU A 218 -0.64 9.59 17.41
CA GLU A 218 0.19 8.61 18.14
C GLU A 218 0.11 7.21 17.49
N ARG A 219 -1.09 6.80 17.08
CA ARG A 219 -1.30 5.52 16.37
C ARG A 219 -0.48 5.45 15.09
N ILE A 220 -0.56 6.49 14.26
CA ILE A 220 0.21 6.56 13.01
C ILE A 220 1.71 6.53 13.32
N THR A 221 2.20 7.32 14.28
CA THR A 221 3.61 7.33 14.66
C THR A 221 4.11 5.94 15.05
N THR A 222 3.40 5.25 15.96
CA THR A 222 3.81 3.90 16.41
C THR A 222 3.78 2.85 15.30
N LEU A 223 2.83 2.95 14.36
CA LEU A 223 2.79 2.10 13.16
C LEU A 223 4.02 2.36 12.27
N PHE A 224 4.38 3.61 12.02
CA PHE A 224 5.55 3.99 11.24
C PHE A 224 6.86 3.49 11.87
N GLU A 225 7.07 3.74 13.17
CA GLU A 225 8.24 3.26 13.91
C GLU A 225 8.38 1.73 13.79
N THR A 226 7.27 1.00 13.88
CA THR A 226 7.30 -0.45 13.72
C THR A 226 7.68 -0.87 12.30
N VAL A 227 7.17 -0.18 11.29
CA VAL A 227 7.50 -0.47 9.89
C VAL A 227 8.99 -0.20 9.64
N GLU A 228 9.57 0.85 10.22
CA GLU A 228 11.01 1.13 10.14
C GLU A 228 11.84 0.01 10.79
N ILE A 229 11.47 -0.45 11.98
CA ILE A 229 12.15 -1.56 12.67
C ILE A 229 12.12 -2.84 11.82
N ILE A 230 10.94 -3.20 11.31
CA ILE A 230 10.78 -4.39 10.46
C ILE A 230 11.53 -4.23 9.14
N GLY A 231 11.51 -3.02 8.56
CA GLY A 231 12.20 -2.70 7.30
C GLY A 231 13.72 -2.78 7.44
N SER A 232 14.27 -2.26 8.55
CA SER A 232 15.68 -2.40 8.89
C SER A 232 16.09 -3.87 8.99
N ARG A 233 15.30 -4.68 9.72
CA ARG A 233 15.54 -6.13 9.79
C ARG A 233 15.43 -6.81 8.41
N PHE A 234 14.51 -6.36 7.56
CA PHE A 234 14.38 -6.90 6.22
C PHE A 234 15.64 -6.64 5.39
N LEU A 235 16.17 -5.42 5.45
CA LEU A 235 17.42 -5.05 4.80
C LEU A 235 18.60 -5.86 5.34
N ASP A 236 18.73 -6.03 6.65
CA ASP A 236 19.80 -6.84 7.24
C ASP A 236 19.83 -8.27 6.69
N LEU A 237 18.64 -8.83 6.42
CA LEU A 237 18.49 -10.21 5.93
C LEU A 237 18.66 -10.35 4.41
N THR A 238 18.34 -9.30 3.64
CA THR A 238 18.19 -9.40 2.17
C THR A 238 19.09 -8.46 1.37
N GLY A 239 19.71 -7.48 2.04
CA GLY A 239 20.54 -6.43 1.44
C GLY A 239 19.76 -5.37 0.64
N CYS A 240 18.53 -5.65 0.21
CA CYS A 240 17.75 -4.74 -0.62
C CYS A 240 16.25 -5.06 -0.57
N TYR A 241 15.41 -4.06 -0.81
CA TYR A 241 13.96 -4.26 -0.83
C TYR A 241 13.46 -5.00 -2.07
N SER A 242 14.15 -4.86 -3.20
CA SER A 242 13.67 -5.34 -4.48
C SER A 242 14.83 -5.46 -5.47
N ASN A 243 14.78 -6.51 -6.29
CA ASN A 243 15.69 -6.75 -7.41
C ASN A 243 14.86 -7.03 -8.67
N SER A 244 15.43 -6.72 -9.83
CA SER A 244 14.80 -7.06 -11.10
C SER A 244 14.89 -8.56 -11.37
N GLU A 245 13.91 -9.10 -12.10
CA GLU A 245 13.91 -10.52 -12.50
C GLU A 245 15.08 -10.85 -13.43
N VAL A 246 15.60 -9.84 -14.14
CA VAL A 246 16.77 -9.97 -15.01
C VAL A 246 18.05 -10.11 -14.20
N SER A 247 18.19 -9.35 -13.11
CA SER A 247 19.36 -9.39 -12.23
C SER A 247 19.38 -10.62 -11.32
N GLU A 248 18.19 -11.04 -10.84
CA GLU A 248 18.04 -12.18 -9.95
C GLU A 248 16.86 -13.05 -10.42
N PRO A 249 17.09 -13.95 -11.41
CA PRO A 249 16.05 -14.81 -11.94
C PRO A 249 15.57 -15.82 -10.90
N SER A 250 14.25 -15.92 -10.75
CA SER A 250 13.62 -16.81 -9.79
C SER A 250 13.64 -18.26 -10.27
N ALA A 251 14.20 -19.17 -9.46
CA ALA A 251 14.29 -20.59 -9.82
C ALA A 251 12.96 -21.35 -9.67
N THR A 252 12.06 -20.87 -8.81
CA THR A 252 10.74 -21.48 -8.57
C THR A 252 9.63 -20.44 -8.57
N TRP A 253 8.39 -20.89 -8.68
CA TRP A 253 7.23 -20.01 -8.61
C TRP A 253 7.12 -19.30 -7.26
N GLU A 254 7.45 -19.99 -6.17
CA GLU A 254 7.43 -19.42 -4.81
C GLU A 254 8.50 -18.34 -4.64
N ALA A 255 9.71 -18.58 -5.15
CA ALA A 255 10.78 -17.58 -5.18
C ALA A 255 10.37 -16.36 -6.02
N TRP A 256 9.70 -16.60 -7.15
CA TRP A 256 9.17 -15.54 -8.01
C TRP A 256 8.09 -14.72 -7.32
N ILE A 257 7.14 -15.37 -6.64
CA ILE A 257 6.10 -14.67 -5.85
C ILE A 257 6.76 -13.75 -4.83
N PHE A 258 7.79 -14.21 -4.13
CA PHE A 258 8.51 -13.40 -3.14
C PHE A 258 9.27 -12.22 -3.77
N ALA A 259 9.96 -12.44 -4.89
CA ALA A 259 10.65 -11.38 -5.61
C ALA A 259 9.68 -10.34 -6.19
N GLU A 260 8.54 -10.80 -6.72
CA GLU A 260 7.51 -9.95 -7.29
C GLU A 260 6.72 -9.18 -6.21
N SER A 261 6.44 -9.81 -5.07
CA SER A 261 5.77 -9.14 -3.93
C SER A 261 6.61 -7.99 -3.38
N ARG A 262 7.93 -8.19 -3.30
CA ARG A 262 8.93 -7.15 -3.02
C ARG A 262 8.87 -6.00 -4.02
N ARG A 263 8.91 -6.28 -5.32
CA ARG A 263 8.80 -5.27 -6.40
C ARG A 263 7.51 -4.45 -6.28
N ARG A 264 6.37 -5.13 -6.11
CA ARG A 264 5.05 -4.51 -5.98
C ARG A 264 4.94 -3.66 -4.70
N MET A 265 5.51 -4.12 -3.59
CA MET A 265 5.57 -3.34 -2.35
C MET A 265 6.42 -2.08 -2.51
N SER A 266 7.59 -2.16 -3.17
CA SER A 266 8.42 -0.99 -3.47
C SER A 266 7.71 0.04 -4.35
N CYS A 267 6.99 -0.43 -5.36
CA CYS A 267 6.16 0.42 -6.20
C CYS A 267 5.02 1.09 -5.42
N LEU A 268 4.33 0.33 -4.57
CA LEU A 268 3.27 0.87 -3.72
C LEU A 268 3.79 1.93 -2.76
N TRP A 269 4.96 1.67 -2.15
CA TRP A 269 5.57 2.60 -1.23
C TRP A 269 5.93 3.92 -1.91
N LEU A 270 6.50 3.87 -3.12
CA LEU A 270 6.75 5.06 -3.94
C LEU A 270 5.47 5.87 -4.17
N VAL A 271 4.35 5.20 -4.50
CA VAL A 271 3.04 5.85 -4.68
C VAL A 271 2.60 6.55 -3.38
N ILE A 272 2.72 5.88 -2.24
CA ILE A 272 2.39 6.46 -0.93
C ILE A 272 3.30 7.67 -0.63
N SER A 273 4.61 7.57 -0.84
CA SER A 273 5.55 8.68 -0.65
C SER A 273 5.23 9.88 -1.54
N CYS A 274 4.80 9.66 -2.78
CA CYS A 274 4.36 10.73 -3.68
C CYS A 274 3.12 11.45 -3.13
N VAL A 275 2.11 10.70 -2.67
CA VAL A 275 0.91 11.25 -2.05
C VAL A 275 1.26 12.10 -0.83
N ILE A 276 2.04 11.56 0.10
CA ILE A 276 2.45 12.28 1.32
C ILE A 276 3.20 13.57 0.96
N THR A 277 4.08 13.51 -0.05
CA THR A 277 4.84 14.69 -0.51
C THR A 277 3.90 15.77 -1.05
N ILE A 278 2.91 15.38 -1.87
CA ILE A 278 1.93 16.29 -2.47
C ILE A 278 1.03 16.92 -1.40
N GLU A 279 0.52 16.13 -0.46
CA GLU A 279 -0.37 16.63 0.60
C GLU A 279 0.34 17.64 1.50
N ASN A 280 1.65 17.47 1.72
CA ASN A 280 2.49 18.45 2.42
C ASN A 280 2.82 19.70 1.58
N GLY A 281 2.20 19.87 0.42
CA GLY A 281 2.42 21.00 -0.48
C GLY A 281 3.80 21.04 -1.12
N ARG A 282 4.50 19.89 -1.13
CA ARG A 282 5.84 19.74 -1.71
C ARG A 282 5.74 19.10 -3.10
N THR A 283 6.75 19.32 -3.92
CA THR A 283 6.88 18.67 -5.23
C THR A 283 7.92 17.56 -5.13
N CYS A 284 7.64 16.41 -5.72
CA CYS A 284 8.58 15.31 -5.76
C CYS A 284 9.59 15.51 -6.92
N SER A 285 10.88 15.28 -6.65
CA SER A 285 11.97 15.45 -7.62
C SER A 285 12.40 14.09 -8.16
N ARG A 286 12.83 14.06 -9.43
CA ARG A 286 13.43 12.87 -10.06
C ARG A 286 14.66 12.43 -9.25
N TYR A 287 14.64 11.19 -8.76
CA TYR A 287 15.73 10.61 -8.00
C TYR A 287 16.35 9.48 -8.82
N GLY A 288 17.64 9.60 -9.14
CA GLY A 288 18.33 8.68 -10.06
C GLY A 288 18.27 7.22 -9.64
N ALA A 289 18.28 6.95 -8.34
CA ALA A 289 18.27 5.57 -7.86
C ALA A 289 16.90 4.88 -8.06
N LEU A 290 15.80 5.64 -8.03
CA LEU A 290 14.46 5.14 -8.32
C LEU A 290 14.27 4.79 -9.81
N GLU A 291 15.11 5.31 -10.72
CA GLU A 291 15.00 5.03 -12.16
C GLU A 291 15.22 3.54 -12.47
N SER A 292 16.00 2.86 -11.63
CA SER A 292 16.28 1.43 -11.74
C SER A 292 15.18 0.52 -11.19
N LEU A 293 14.16 1.09 -10.52
CA LEU A 293 13.07 0.31 -9.94
C LEU A 293 12.29 -0.40 -11.05
N ALA A 294 12.38 -1.73 -11.09
CA ALA A 294 11.59 -2.54 -12.02
C ALA A 294 10.09 -2.40 -11.71
N LEU A 295 9.30 -2.16 -12.75
CA LEU A 295 7.85 -2.09 -12.64
C LEU A 295 7.25 -3.47 -12.34
N PRO A 296 6.04 -3.52 -11.77
CA PRO A 296 5.33 -4.78 -11.54
C PRO A 296 5.11 -5.54 -12.85
N SER A 297 5.17 -6.87 -12.77
CA SER A 297 4.78 -7.77 -13.84
C SER A 297 3.27 -7.71 -14.12
N SER A 298 2.81 -8.40 -15.17
CA SER A 298 1.40 -8.41 -15.54
C SER A 298 0.50 -8.99 -14.45
N LYS A 299 -0.76 -8.53 -14.43
CA LYS A 299 -1.82 -9.06 -13.58
C LYS A 299 -1.99 -10.57 -13.74
N MET A 300 -1.92 -11.08 -14.97
CA MET A 300 -2.09 -12.50 -15.26
C MET A 300 -0.99 -13.36 -14.60
N LEU A 301 0.25 -12.88 -14.64
CA LEU A 301 1.38 -13.52 -13.94
C LEU A 301 1.19 -13.53 -12.43
N TRP A 302 0.77 -12.40 -11.87
CA TRP A 302 0.59 -12.24 -10.43
C TRP A 302 -0.61 -13.02 -9.88
N GLU A 303 -1.69 -13.13 -10.63
CA GLU A 303 -2.93 -13.78 -10.20
C GLU A 303 -3.01 -15.27 -10.57
N ALA A 304 -1.97 -15.82 -11.20
CA ALA A 304 -1.86 -17.24 -11.50
C ALA A 304 -2.13 -18.08 -10.25
N ARG A 305 -2.97 -19.12 -10.38
CA ARG A 305 -3.41 -19.96 -9.26
C ARG A 305 -2.67 -21.28 -9.18
N THR A 306 -2.02 -21.66 -10.27
CA THR A 306 -1.22 -22.88 -10.37
C THR A 306 0.16 -22.56 -10.92
N ARG A 307 1.11 -23.46 -10.67
CA ARG A 307 2.48 -23.33 -11.19
C ARG A 307 2.48 -23.40 -12.72
N GLU A 308 1.59 -24.20 -13.29
CA GLU A 308 1.42 -24.39 -14.72
C GLU A 308 0.89 -23.11 -15.40
N GLU A 309 -0.13 -22.48 -14.82
CA GLU A 309 -0.62 -21.16 -15.28
C GLU A 309 0.49 -20.11 -15.22
N TRP A 310 1.21 -20.03 -14.10
CA TRP A 310 2.32 -19.09 -13.96
C TRP A 310 3.41 -19.32 -15.00
N GLN A 311 3.81 -20.57 -15.24
CA GLN A 311 4.86 -20.89 -16.21
C GLN A 311 4.44 -20.54 -17.64
N MET A 312 3.17 -20.78 -17.98
CA MET A 312 2.62 -20.43 -19.29
C MET A 312 2.68 -18.91 -19.52
N GLU A 313 2.16 -18.14 -18.57
CA GLU A 313 2.16 -16.67 -18.63
C GLU A 313 3.58 -16.11 -18.60
N LYS A 314 4.50 -16.74 -17.86
CA LYS A 314 5.91 -16.34 -17.79
C LYS A 314 6.61 -16.50 -19.13
N ASN A 315 6.37 -17.61 -19.84
CA ASN A 315 6.94 -17.82 -21.16
C ASN A 315 6.44 -16.77 -22.17
N VAL A 316 5.16 -16.40 -22.10
CA VAL A 316 4.57 -15.35 -22.93
C VAL A 316 5.19 -14.00 -22.61
N PHE A 317 5.30 -13.67 -21.32
CA PHE A 317 5.89 -12.42 -20.85
C PHE A 317 7.36 -12.29 -21.25
N ASP A 318 8.18 -13.33 -21.01
CA ASP A 318 9.61 -13.34 -21.32
C ASP A 318 9.88 -13.24 -22.85
N THR A 319 8.94 -13.72 -23.68
CA THR A 319 9.03 -13.62 -25.16
C THR A 319 8.56 -12.25 -25.69
N GLY A 320 7.59 -11.61 -25.02
CA GLY A 320 6.85 -10.46 -25.54
C GLY A 320 7.12 -9.12 -24.85
N CYS A 321 7.73 -9.11 -23.67
CA CYS A 321 7.93 -7.90 -22.87
C CYS A 321 9.34 -7.85 -22.26
N ALA A 322 10.09 -6.81 -22.60
CA ALA A 322 11.30 -6.47 -21.86
C ALA A 322 10.89 -5.92 -20.48
N VAL A 323 11.72 -6.15 -19.45
CA VAL A 323 11.57 -5.52 -18.14
C VAL A 323 11.53 -4.01 -18.33
N VAL A 324 10.48 -3.37 -17.82
CA VAL A 324 10.31 -1.92 -17.83
C VAL A 324 10.69 -1.36 -16.47
N THR A 325 11.47 -0.29 -16.44
CA THR A 325 11.79 0.42 -15.19
C THR A 325 10.96 1.68 -15.00
N LEU A 326 10.93 2.19 -13.77
CA LEU A 326 10.33 3.49 -13.47
C LEU A 326 10.96 4.61 -14.30
N GLY A 327 12.29 4.56 -14.52
CA GLY A 327 13.00 5.53 -15.37
C GLY A 327 12.46 5.53 -16.80
N GLU A 328 12.29 4.36 -17.40
CA GLU A 328 11.73 4.23 -18.75
C GLU A 328 10.27 4.70 -18.84
N LEU A 329 9.47 4.46 -17.78
CA LEU A 329 8.11 4.98 -17.67
C LEU A 329 8.09 6.51 -17.60
N VAL A 330 8.95 7.11 -16.75
CA VAL A 330 9.09 8.57 -16.62
C VAL A 330 9.56 9.17 -17.95
N ASP A 331 10.54 8.57 -18.60
CA ASP A 331 11.10 9.06 -19.87
C ASP A 331 10.07 9.02 -20.99
N ALA A 332 9.27 7.96 -21.09
CA ALA A 332 8.23 7.88 -22.11
C ALA A 332 7.09 8.87 -21.91
N MET A 333 6.76 9.19 -20.66
CA MET A 333 5.73 10.19 -20.32
C MET A 333 6.23 11.63 -20.54
N THR A 334 7.53 11.87 -20.42
CA THR A 334 8.14 13.22 -20.54
C THR A 334 8.69 13.52 -21.93
N SER A 335 9.18 12.50 -22.64
CA SER A 335 9.82 12.61 -23.95
C SER A 335 9.29 11.53 -24.90
N PRO A 336 8.31 11.84 -25.77
CA PRO A 336 7.66 10.85 -26.62
C PRO A 336 8.55 10.34 -27.78
N GLY A 337 9.88 10.48 -27.76
CA GLY A 337 10.75 10.30 -28.93
C GLY A 337 11.04 8.86 -29.38
N GLY A 338 11.02 7.87 -28.50
CA GLY A 338 11.43 6.48 -28.83
C GLY A 338 10.25 5.55 -29.18
N SER A 339 10.24 4.96 -30.38
CA SER A 339 9.19 4.00 -30.78
C SER A 339 9.25 2.69 -30.00
N ASP A 340 10.46 2.22 -29.65
CA ASP A 340 10.69 0.96 -28.92
C ASP A 340 10.21 1.04 -27.46
N THR A 341 10.58 2.11 -26.73
CA THR A 341 10.12 2.34 -25.35
C THR A 341 8.60 2.47 -25.27
N ARG A 342 7.97 3.13 -26.25
CA ARG A 342 6.51 3.25 -26.31
C ARG A 342 5.83 1.89 -26.51
N GLN A 343 6.38 1.03 -27.37
CA GLN A 343 5.84 -0.31 -27.59
C GLN A 343 5.97 -1.18 -26.33
N LYS A 344 7.13 -1.14 -25.64
CA LYS A 344 7.34 -1.82 -24.36
C LYS A 344 6.33 -1.39 -23.30
N LEU A 345 6.08 -0.09 -23.19
CA LEU A 345 5.10 0.44 -22.24
C LEU A 345 3.65 0.08 -22.59
N GLN A 346 3.28 0.09 -23.87
CA GLN A 346 1.97 -0.38 -24.31
C GLN A 346 1.76 -1.86 -23.98
N ASN A 347 2.79 -2.69 -24.18
CA ASN A 347 2.75 -4.10 -23.80
C ASN A 347 2.59 -4.27 -22.28
N TRP A 348 3.38 -3.53 -21.49
CA TRP A 348 3.26 -3.52 -20.03
C TRP A 348 1.86 -3.08 -19.57
N GLN A 349 1.33 -2.01 -20.17
CA GLN A 349 0.03 -1.45 -19.83
C GLN A 349 -1.13 -2.38 -20.17
N THR A 350 -0.99 -3.22 -21.20
CA THR A 350 -1.99 -4.25 -21.56
C THR A 350 -2.19 -5.26 -20.44
N GLY A 351 -1.14 -5.57 -19.68
CA GLY A 351 -1.18 -6.45 -18.52
C GLY A 351 -1.36 -5.75 -17.18
N SER A 352 -1.65 -4.45 -17.16
CA SER A 352 -1.63 -3.64 -15.93
C SER A 352 -2.77 -3.97 -14.96
N ASP A 353 -2.50 -3.79 -13.66
CA ASP A 353 -3.47 -3.82 -12.58
C ASP A 353 -3.63 -2.45 -11.91
N ASN A 354 -4.40 -2.38 -10.83
CA ASN A 354 -4.65 -1.11 -10.13
C ASN A 354 -3.38 -0.48 -9.55
N LEU A 355 -2.33 -1.26 -9.21
CA LEU A 355 -1.07 -0.70 -8.74
C LEU A 355 -0.33 -0.01 -9.90
N ALA A 356 -0.28 -0.65 -11.06
CA ALA A 356 0.24 -0.03 -12.28
C ALA A 356 -0.56 1.23 -12.67
N ALA A 357 -1.88 1.24 -12.49
CA ALA A 357 -2.69 2.45 -12.69
C ALA A 357 -2.31 3.59 -11.73
N MET A 358 -2.13 3.31 -10.44
CA MET A 358 -1.65 4.31 -9.47
C MET A 358 -0.26 4.82 -9.79
N LEU A 359 0.65 3.96 -10.26
CA LEU A 359 1.98 4.39 -10.71
C LEU A 359 1.90 5.35 -11.90
N ASN A 360 1.03 5.08 -12.88
CA ASN A 360 0.83 6.00 -14.01
C ASN A 360 0.35 7.37 -13.53
N VAL A 361 -0.63 7.40 -12.61
CA VAL A 361 -1.10 8.65 -12.00
C VAL A 361 0.04 9.34 -11.24
N ALA A 362 0.76 8.63 -10.38
CA ALA A 362 1.89 9.21 -9.65
C ALA A 362 2.94 9.79 -10.60
N VAL A 363 3.32 9.05 -11.65
CA VAL A 363 4.32 9.48 -12.64
C VAL A 363 3.87 10.68 -13.46
N GLU A 364 2.66 10.64 -14.03
CA GLU A 364 2.14 11.71 -14.88
C GLU A 364 2.05 13.03 -14.13
N PHE A 365 1.52 13.00 -12.91
CA PHE A 365 1.27 14.22 -12.16
C PHE A 365 2.53 14.77 -11.48
N VAL A 366 3.43 13.90 -11.02
CA VAL A 366 4.67 14.34 -10.37
C VAL A 366 5.76 14.69 -11.39
N TRP A 367 5.95 13.86 -12.42
CA TRP A 367 7.09 13.96 -13.33
C TRP A 367 6.73 14.36 -14.77
N GLY A 368 5.47 14.31 -15.19
CA GLY A 368 5.05 14.53 -16.58
C GLY A 368 5.24 15.94 -17.15
N GLN A 369 5.82 16.89 -16.40
CA GLN A 369 5.94 18.30 -16.80
C GLN A 369 7.22 18.99 -16.29
N VAL A 370 8.40 18.38 -16.48
CA VAL A 370 9.71 19.11 -16.50
C VAL A 370 9.87 19.89 -17.83
N LEU A 371 8.80 20.54 -18.28
CA LEU A 371 8.77 21.42 -19.46
C LEU A 371 8.43 22.85 -19.03
#